data_AF-A0A7D4NQT1-F1
#
_entry.id   AF-A0A7D4NQT1-F1
#
_cell.length_a   1.000
_cell.length_b   1.000
_cell.length_c   1.000
_cell.angle_alpha   90.00
_cell.angle_beta   90.00
_cell.angle_gamma   90.00
#
_symmetry.space_group_name_H-M   'P 1'
#
loop_
_entity.id
_entity.type
_entity.pdbx_description
1 polymer ?
#
loop_
_entity_poly.entity_id
_entity_poly.type
_entity_poly.pdbx_seq_one_letter_code
_entity_poly.pdbx_strand_id
1 'polypeptide(L)'
;MSLFLLPAQAQEQEALNPQQEIHSNLIKSALLNDAFAERCRGMSVNKNFNQVNRLFITKYGVSANNYIETFIAEDFRDYKRQFSRHFNIVLAKKGGCQAAKDQKWDKEMHDEFKELYRQAEASNWFPIIEY
;
A
#
# COMPACT_ATOMS: atom_id res chain seq x y z
N MET A 1 2.38 19.06 -48.07
CA MET A 1 2.26 19.18 -46.60
C MET A 1 1.40 18.02 -46.14
N SER A 2 2.00 16.91 -45.73
CA SER A 2 1.27 15.75 -45.20
C SER A 2 1.45 15.73 -43.69
N LEU A 3 0.37 16.10 -42.99
CA LEU A 3 0.21 15.90 -41.55
C LEU A 3 0.02 14.40 -41.32
N PHE A 4 1.06 13.72 -40.85
CA PHE A 4 0.92 12.39 -40.26
C PHE A 4 0.36 12.56 -38.85
N LEU A 5 -0.91 12.18 -38.69
CA LEU A 5 -1.52 11.93 -37.38
C LEU A 5 -0.82 10.72 -36.74
N LEU A 6 -0.13 10.96 -35.63
CA LEU A 6 0.30 9.91 -34.71
C LEU A 6 -0.95 9.35 -34.01
N PRO A 7 -1.20 8.03 -34.01
CA PRO A 7 -2.17 7.45 -33.10
C PRO A 7 -1.59 7.52 -31.69
N ALA A 8 -2.32 8.17 -30.79
CA ALA A 8 -2.06 8.08 -29.36
C ALA A 8 -2.19 6.61 -28.94
N GLN A 9 -1.07 5.98 -28.61
CA GLN A 9 -1.09 4.68 -27.95
C GLN A 9 -1.64 4.91 -26.54
N ALA A 10 -2.91 4.52 -26.35
CA ALA A 10 -3.45 4.29 -25.02
C ALA A 10 -2.57 3.19 -24.39
N GLN A 11 -1.80 3.56 -23.36
CA GLN A 11 -1.08 2.57 -22.56
C GLN A 11 -2.12 1.67 -21.89
N GLU A 12 -2.21 0.45 -22.38
CA GLU A 12 -2.99 -0.63 -21.80
C GLU A 12 -2.39 -0.89 -20.41
N GLN A 13 -3.05 -0.42 -19.35
CA GLN A 13 -2.69 -0.81 -17.99
C GLN A 13 -2.97 -2.30 -17.86
N GLU A 14 -1.93 -3.11 -18.03
CA GLU A 14 -1.95 -4.55 -17.85
C GLU A 14 -2.65 -4.89 -16.54
N ALA A 15 -3.71 -5.71 -16.61
CA ALA A 15 -4.48 -6.07 -15.43
C ALA A 15 -3.56 -6.72 -14.39
N LEU A 16 -3.48 -6.10 -13.20
CA LEU A 16 -2.67 -6.59 -12.08
C LEU A 16 -2.92 -8.08 -11.85
N ASN A 17 -1.85 -8.86 -11.77
CA ASN A 17 -1.92 -10.25 -11.33
C ASN A 17 -2.62 -10.29 -9.94
N PRO A 18 -3.66 -11.12 -9.72
CA PRO A 18 -4.36 -11.17 -8.43
C PRO A 18 -3.43 -11.39 -7.24
N GLN A 19 -2.32 -12.11 -7.42
CA GLN A 19 -1.32 -12.29 -6.37
C GLN A 19 -0.51 -11.01 -6.12
N GLN A 20 -0.17 -10.24 -7.15
CA GLN A 20 0.46 -8.93 -6.99
C GLN A 20 -0.46 -7.95 -6.24
N GLU A 21 -1.77 -8.02 -6.49
CA GLU A 21 -2.75 -7.19 -5.79
C GLU A 21 -2.74 -7.43 -4.27
N ILE A 22 -2.66 -8.69 -3.82
CA ILE A 22 -2.55 -9.04 -2.40
C ILE A 22 -1.35 -8.34 -1.75
N HIS A 23 -0.19 -8.35 -2.42
CA HIS A 23 1.04 -7.74 -1.91
C HIS A 23 0.95 -6.20 -1.86
N SER A 24 0.40 -5.60 -2.91
CA SER A 24 0.16 -4.17 -2.96
C SER A 24 -0.84 -3.71 -1.90
N ASN A 25 -1.90 -4.50 -1.66
CA ASN A 25 -2.89 -4.22 -0.63
C ASN A 25 -2.33 -4.43 0.78
N LEU A 26 -1.44 -5.42 0.98
CA LEU A 26 -0.74 -5.60 2.25
C LEU A 26 0.09 -4.36 2.61
N ILE A 27 0.86 -3.81 1.67
CA ILE A 27 1.62 -2.57 1.88
C ILE A 27 0.71 -1.41 2.25
N LYS A 28 -0.38 -1.21 1.49
CA LYS A 28 -1.37 -0.15 1.77
C LYS A 28 -1.99 -0.30 3.16
N SER A 29 -2.38 -1.51 3.53
CA SER A 29 -2.97 -1.82 4.84
C SER A 29 -1.97 -1.59 5.99
N ALA A 30 -0.69 -1.92 5.79
CA ALA A 30 0.37 -1.64 6.75
C ALA A 30 0.55 -0.13 6.99
N LEU A 31 0.65 0.65 5.90
CA LEU A 31 0.73 2.12 5.97
C LEU A 31 -0.51 2.73 6.63
N LEU A 32 -1.68 2.15 6.39
CA LEU A 32 -2.94 2.61 6.98
C LEU A 32 -2.97 2.41 8.50
N ASN A 33 -2.57 1.23 8.97
CA ASN A 33 -2.47 0.94 10.39
C ASN A 33 -1.46 1.85 11.10
N ASP A 34 -0.30 2.08 10.47
CA ASP A 34 0.75 2.93 11.02
C ASP A 34 0.31 4.42 11.05
N ALA A 35 -0.35 4.90 10.00
CA ALA A 35 -0.92 6.25 9.96
C ALA A 35 -2.01 6.46 11.02
N PHE A 36 -2.87 5.46 11.25
CA PHE A 36 -3.86 5.53 12.32
C PHE A 36 -3.22 5.53 13.70
N ALA A 37 -2.19 4.72 13.93
CA ALA A 37 -1.45 4.70 15.19
C ALA A 37 -0.77 6.06 15.46
N GLU A 38 -0.12 6.64 14.46
CA GLU A 38 0.50 7.95 14.56
C GLU A 38 -0.55 9.02 14.87
N ARG A 39 -1.62 9.09 14.08
CA ARG A 39 -2.61 10.17 14.18
C ARG A 39 -3.51 10.08 15.41
N CYS A 40 -3.97 8.87 15.75
CA CYS A 40 -5.03 8.66 16.74
C CYS A 40 -4.56 8.05 18.07
N ARG A 41 -3.28 7.66 18.15
CA ARG A 41 -2.64 7.14 19.38
C ARG A 41 -1.32 7.85 19.70
N GLY A 42 -0.82 8.74 18.83
CA GLY A 42 0.45 9.45 19.04
C GLY A 42 1.68 8.56 18.93
N MET A 43 1.56 7.37 18.31
CA MET A 43 2.66 6.42 18.17
C MET A 43 3.26 6.50 16.77
N SER A 44 4.45 7.07 16.62
CA SER A 44 5.14 7.26 15.33
C SER A 44 5.93 6.03 14.84
N VAL A 45 5.72 4.86 15.46
CA VAL A 45 6.44 3.64 15.09
C VAL A 45 5.77 3.00 13.88
N ASN A 46 6.52 2.86 12.78
CA ASN A 46 6.09 2.16 11.56
C ASN A 46 6.09 0.63 11.74
N LYS A 47 5.35 0.13 12.75
CA LYS A 47 5.42 -1.27 13.18
C LYS A 47 4.99 -2.22 12.06
N ASN A 48 3.85 -1.95 11.43
CA ASN A 48 3.28 -2.85 10.43
C ASN A 48 4.07 -2.77 9.14
N PHE A 49 4.48 -1.57 8.72
CA PHE A 49 5.33 -1.41 7.54
C PHE A 49 6.68 -2.12 7.71
N ASN A 50 7.31 -2.04 8.89
CA ASN A 50 8.53 -2.78 9.17
C ASN A 50 8.32 -4.31 9.13
N GLN A 51 7.16 -4.80 9.55
CA GLN A 51 6.81 -6.22 9.46
C GLN A 51 6.66 -6.67 8.00
N VAL A 52 6.01 -5.87 7.15
CA VAL A 52 5.91 -6.14 5.70
C VAL A 52 7.27 -6.08 5.03
N ASN A 53 8.10 -5.09 5.36
CA ASN A 53 9.45 -4.97 4.81
C ASN A 53 10.31 -6.20 5.14
N ARG A 54 10.21 -6.74 6.35
CA ARG A 54 10.89 -8.00 6.72
C ARG A 54 10.40 -9.18 5.90
N LEU A 55 9.08 -9.31 5.70
CA LEU A 55 8.52 -10.36 4.85
C LEU A 55 9.07 -10.25 3.42
N PHE A 56 9.06 -9.06 2.84
CA PHE A 56 9.47 -8.83 1.46
C PHE A 56 10.97 -9.09 1.27
N ILE A 57 11.81 -8.64 2.20
CA ILE A 57 13.25 -8.93 2.16
C ILE A 57 13.49 -10.44 2.27
N THR A 58 12.82 -11.10 3.22
CA THR A 58 13.03 -12.54 3.47
C THR A 58 12.57 -13.40 2.30
N LYS A 59 11.44 -13.04 1.69
CA LYS A 59 10.80 -13.88 0.68
C LYS A 59 11.24 -13.56 -0.73
N TYR A 60 11.49 -12.28 -1.02
CA TYR A 60 11.72 -11.79 -2.37
C TYR A 60 13.11 -11.17 -2.57
N GLY A 61 13.87 -10.97 -1.50
CA GLY A 61 15.17 -10.28 -1.57
C GLY A 61 15.05 -8.78 -1.88
N VAL A 62 13.85 -8.21 -1.82
CA VAL A 62 13.58 -6.79 -2.16
C VAL A 62 12.95 -6.07 -0.98
N SER A 63 13.26 -4.78 -0.82
CA SER A 63 12.63 -3.96 0.21
C SER A 63 11.17 -3.62 -0.16
N ALA A 64 10.33 -3.33 0.83
CA ALA A 64 8.98 -2.85 0.56
C ALA A 64 8.98 -1.49 -0.17
N ASN A 65 10.02 -0.66 0.02
CA ASN A 65 10.17 0.59 -0.69
C ASN A 65 10.44 0.36 -2.18
N ASN A 66 11.39 -0.52 -2.51
CA ASN A 66 11.70 -0.87 -3.90
C ASN A 66 10.47 -1.47 -4.57
N TYR A 67 9.73 -2.33 -3.86
CA TYR A 67 8.47 -2.86 -4.38
C TYR A 67 7.45 -1.75 -4.69
N ILE A 68 7.30 -0.75 -3.82
CA ILE A 68 6.40 0.38 -4.06
C ILE A 68 6.84 1.13 -5.32
N GLU A 69 8.14 1.41 -5.45
CA GLU A 69 8.74 2.11 -6.58
C GLU A 69 8.51 1.37 -7.91
N THR A 70 8.54 0.03 -7.89
CA THR A 70 8.31 -0.78 -9.08
C THR A 70 6.82 -0.97 -9.41
N PHE A 71 5.96 -1.21 -8.42
CA PHE A 71 4.60 -1.73 -8.67
C PHE A 71 3.45 -0.84 -8.22
N ILE A 72 3.70 0.23 -7.47
CA ILE A 72 2.64 1.05 -6.88
C ILE A 72 2.75 2.51 -7.30
N ALA A 73 3.95 3.10 -7.21
CA ALA A 73 4.18 4.51 -7.50
C ALA A 73 5.65 4.75 -7.77
N GLU A 74 5.98 5.61 -8.74
CA GLU A 74 7.34 5.92 -9.16
C GLU A 74 8.26 6.44 -8.02
N ASP A 75 7.74 7.21 -7.06
CA ASP A 75 8.50 7.72 -5.91
C ASP A 75 7.77 7.40 -4.59
N PHE A 76 8.46 6.67 -3.70
CA PHE A 76 7.91 6.27 -2.40
C PHE A 76 7.58 7.45 -1.46
N ARG A 77 8.37 8.53 -1.49
CA ARG A 77 8.15 9.71 -0.64
C ARG A 77 6.90 10.47 -1.10
N ASP A 78 6.73 10.64 -2.40
CA ASP A 78 5.52 11.25 -2.94
C ASP A 78 4.30 10.37 -2.65
N TYR A 79 4.43 9.05 -2.85
CA TYR A 79 3.38 8.10 -2.50
C TYR A 79 2.96 8.23 -1.03
N LYS A 80 3.91 8.25 -0.10
CA LYS A 80 3.63 8.41 1.34
C LYS A 80 2.91 9.74 1.62
N ARG A 81 3.31 10.83 0.96
CA ARG A 81 2.66 12.14 1.09
C ARG A 81 1.21 12.10 0.59
N GLN A 82 0.98 11.52 -0.59
CA GLN A 82 -0.37 11.36 -1.13
C GLN A 82 -1.23 10.47 -0.24
N PHE A 83 -0.67 9.37 0.24
CA PHE A 83 -1.32 8.45 1.18
C PHE A 83 -1.74 9.16 2.47
N SER A 84 -0.85 9.92 3.11
CA SER A 84 -1.19 10.67 4.33
C SER A 84 -2.30 11.70 4.10
N ARG A 85 -2.33 12.36 2.94
CA ARG A 85 -3.43 13.27 2.57
C ARG A 85 -4.74 12.50 2.44
N HIS A 86 -4.74 11.39 1.73
CA HIS A 86 -5.92 10.55 1.55
C HIS A 86 -6.44 10.00 2.89
N PHE A 87 -5.55 9.48 3.74
CA PHE A 87 -5.87 9.01 5.09
C PHE A 87 -6.59 10.10 5.90
N ASN A 88 -6.07 11.33 5.92
CA ASN A 88 -6.69 12.42 6.67
C ASN A 88 -8.09 12.77 6.14
N ILE A 89 -8.31 12.70 4.82
CA ILE A 89 -9.64 12.89 4.22
C ILE A 89 -10.60 11.78 4.66
N VAL A 90 -10.18 10.52 4.61
CA VAL A 90 -11.01 9.38 5.05
C VAL A 90 -11.33 9.47 6.54
N LEU A 91 -10.34 9.79 7.37
CA LEU A 91 -10.53 9.97 8.80
C LEU A 91 -11.50 11.12 9.11
N ALA A 92 -11.38 12.25 8.40
CA ALA A 92 -12.31 13.37 8.55
C ALA A 92 -13.74 12.98 8.17
N LYS A 93 -13.93 12.25 7.06
CA LYS A 93 -15.24 11.71 6.65
C LYS A 93 -15.84 10.75 7.68
N LYS A 94 -15.00 10.02 8.42
CA LYS A 94 -15.43 9.14 9.51
C LYS A 94 -15.77 9.88 10.83
N GLY A 95 -15.57 11.20 10.90
CA GLY A 95 -15.81 11.99 12.11
C GLY A 95 -14.61 12.10 13.05
N GLY A 96 -13.39 11.80 12.56
CA GLY A 96 -12.16 11.87 13.34
C GLY A 96 -11.86 10.58 14.14
N CYS A 97 -10.83 10.65 14.98
CA CYS A 97 -10.27 9.48 15.67
C CYS A 97 -11.26 8.79 16.62
N GLN A 98 -12.08 9.54 17.35
CA GLN A 98 -13.01 8.95 18.30
C GLN A 98 -14.11 8.19 17.56
N ALA A 99 -14.77 8.85 16.61
CA ALA A 99 -15.82 8.23 15.80
C ALA A 99 -15.31 7.01 15.01
N ALA A 100 -14.07 7.06 14.50
CA ALA A 100 -13.42 5.91 13.88
C ALA A 100 -13.24 4.71 14.82
N LYS A 101 -12.87 4.93 16.08
CA LYS A 101 -12.75 3.87 17.10
C LYS A 101 -14.12 3.33 17.48
N ASP A 102 -15.12 4.20 17.62
CA ASP A 102 -16.49 3.80 17.95
C ASP A 102 -17.11 2.93 16.84
N GLN A 103 -16.74 3.22 15.58
CA GLN A 103 -17.07 2.40 14.40
C GLN A 103 -16.20 1.14 14.25
N LYS A 104 -15.28 0.87 15.19
CA LYS A 104 -14.33 -0.26 15.15
C LYS A 104 -13.43 -0.29 13.92
N TRP A 105 -13.20 0.87 13.28
CA TRP A 105 -12.37 0.94 12.08
C TRP A 105 -10.93 0.50 12.34
N ASP A 106 -10.41 0.76 13.54
CA ASP A 106 -9.06 0.32 13.93
C ASP A 106 -8.93 -1.19 14.03
N LYS A 107 -10.00 -1.87 14.45
CA LYS A 107 -10.08 -3.33 14.43
C LYS A 107 -10.16 -3.86 13.00
N GLU A 108 -11.03 -3.29 12.17
CA GLU A 108 -11.19 -3.69 10.76
C GLU A 108 -9.85 -3.60 10.00
N MET A 109 -9.14 -2.47 10.12
CA MET A 109 -7.83 -2.28 9.50
C MET A 109 -6.79 -3.30 9.99
N HIS A 110 -6.85 -3.66 11.27
CA HIS A 110 -5.92 -4.62 11.86
C HIS A 110 -6.22 -6.07 11.43
N ASP A 111 -7.50 -6.44 11.35
CA ASP A 111 -7.94 -7.76 10.92
C ASP A 111 -7.68 -7.95 9.41
N GLU A 112 -7.93 -6.92 8.60
CA GLU A 112 -7.57 -6.90 7.18
C GLU A 112 -6.05 -7.06 6.99
N PHE A 113 -5.24 -6.33 7.75
CA PHE A 113 -3.78 -6.46 7.69
C PHE A 113 -3.32 -7.89 7.98
N LYS A 114 -3.86 -8.53 9.02
CA LYS A 114 -3.50 -9.91 9.36
C LYS A 114 -3.83 -10.88 8.25
N GLU A 115 -5.01 -10.73 7.65
CA GLU A 115 -5.45 -11.62 6.60
C GLU A 115 -4.61 -11.45 5.33
N LEU A 116 -4.35 -10.20 4.91
CA LEU A 116 -3.44 -9.90 3.80
C LEU A 116 -2.03 -10.41 4.07
N TYR A 117 -1.53 -10.28 5.30
CA TYR A 117 -0.21 -10.77 5.68
C TYR A 117 -0.13 -12.29 5.54
N ARG A 118 -1.13 -13.02 6.05
CA ARG A 118 -1.23 -14.48 5.95
C ARG A 118 -1.29 -14.94 4.50
N GLN A 119 -2.07 -14.26 3.66
CA GLN A 119 -2.17 -14.57 2.23
C GLN A 119 -0.85 -14.31 1.51
N ALA A 120 -0.21 -13.16 1.74
CA ALA A 120 1.07 -12.82 1.15
C ALA A 120 2.17 -13.78 1.59
N GLU A 121 2.19 -14.18 2.86
CA GLU A 121 3.15 -15.16 3.40
C GLU A 121 2.98 -16.54 2.74
N ALA A 122 1.75 -17.00 2.54
CA ALA A 122 1.44 -18.28 1.91
C ALA A 122 1.52 -18.28 0.37
N SER A 123 1.54 -17.10 -0.27
CA SER A 123 1.57 -16.95 -1.72
C SER A 123 2.83 -17.59 -2.34
N ASN A 124 2.73 -18.19 -3.54
CA ASN A 124 3.91 -18.64 -4.29
C ASN A 124 4.37 -17.63 -5.34
N TRP A 125 3.67 -16.51 -5.48
CA TRP A 125 4.06 -15.44 -6.39
C TRP A 125 5.36 -14.77 -5.98
N PHE A 126 6.13 -14.34 -6.98
CA PHE A 126 7.40 -13.66 -6.82
C PHE A 126 7.43 -12.42 -7.72
N PRO A 127 7.85 -11.24 -7.22
CA PRO A 127 7.96 -10.04 -8.03
C PRO A 127 9.16 -10.14 -8.97
N ILE A 128 8.95 -9.86 -10.26
CA ILE A 128 10.05 -9.65 -11.21
C ILE A 128 10.41 -8.17 -11.13
N ILE A 129 11.52 -7.84 -10.49
CA ILE A 129 12.06 -6.48 -10.43
C ILE A 129 13.26 -6.42 -11.37
N GLU A 130 13.12 -5.66 -12.46
CA GLU A 130 14.24 -5.36 -13.36
C GLU A 130 15.11 -4.27 -12.71
N TYR A 131 16.42 -4.54 -12.63
CA TYR A 131 17.42 -3.63 -12.04
C TYR A 131 18.11 -2.78 -13.11
#